data_AF-A0A352Q8Q5-F1
#
_entry.id   AF-A0A352Q8Q5-F1
#
_cell.length_a   1.000
_cell.length_b   1.000
_cell.length_c   1.000
_cell.angle_alpha   90.00
_cell.angle_beta   90.00
_cell.angle_gamma   90.00
#
_symmetry.space_group_name_H-M   'P 1'
#
loop_
_entity.id
_entity.type
_entity.pdbx_description
1 polymer ?
#
loop_
_entity_poly.entity_id
_entity_poly.type
_entity_poly.pdbx_seq_one_letter_code
_entity_poly.pdbx_strand_id
1 'polypeptide(L)'
;PFLSERFTGLTGAATARGYIVAHVASVPLGLRALEEMATIPAQITDIWCIDESRVYYTGHSDGGTVSNALAVLEVELPGPTAIAPSAMGMRGEDMSTYACPAPIPVMLMHNEGDGHFPGFGEEVAEWWARCNRCGPPVASAEHAACIEYVDCAASAKTLFCQAKGNHAYWPGLEHDVLGFFDKLSEARP
;
A
#
# COMPACT_ATOMS: atom_id res chain seq x y z
N PRO A 1 12.40 14.30 -2.92
CA PRO A 1 11.74 14.58 -1.62
C PRO A 1 10.58 15.59 -1.68
N PHE A 2 10.81 16.83 -2.17
CA PHE A 2 9.78 17.89 -2.14
C PHE A 2 8.51 17.59 -2.95
N LEU A 3 8.63 16.88 -4.08
CA LEU A 3 7.48 16.57 -4.93
C LEU A 3 6.58 15.51 -4.30
N SER A 4 7.14 14.44 -3.73
CA SER A 4 6.37 13.39 -3.05
C SER A 4 5.57 13.95 -1.88
N GLU A 5 6.19 14.77 -1.03
CA GLU A 5 5.49 15.38 0.10
C GLU A 5 4.45 16.42 -0.35
N ARG A 6 4.73 17.22 -1.38
CA ARG A 6 3.72 18.12 -1.94
C ARG A 6 2.53 17.36 -2.53
N PHE A 7 2.76 16.14 -2.99
CA PHE A 7 1.75 15.30 -3.62
C PHE A 7 0.87 14.57 -2.59
N THR A 8 1.48 14.00 -1.54
CA THR A 8 0.76 13.17 -0.56
C THR A 8 0.42 13.92 0.74
N GLY A 9 1.25 14.89 1.15
CA GLY A 9 1.09 15.66 2.40
C GLY A 9 1.21 14.81 3.67
N LEU A 10 1.81 13.62 3.59
CA LEU A 10 1.79 12.64 4.67
C LEU A 10 2.83 12.89 5.76
N THR A 11 3.96 13.55 5.45
CA THR A 11 5.10 13.62 6.38
C THR A 11 4.72 14.31 7.69
N GLY A 12 4.01 15.43 7.62
CA GLY A 12 3.59 16.16 8.83
C GLY A 12 2.70 15.31 9.74
N ALA A 13 1.65 14.70 9.19
CA ALA A 13 0.72 13.88 9.95
C ALA A 13 1.35 12.58 10.47
N ALA A 14 2.20 11.94 9.66
CA ALA A 14 2.87 10.69 10.03
C ALA A 14 3.90 10.91 11.14
N THR A 15 4.75 11.93 11.03
CA THR A 15 5.76 12.22 12.06
C THR A 15 5.13 12.64 13.39
N ALA A 16 3.97 13.32 13.37
CA ALA A 16 3.20 13.61 14.57
C ALA A 16 2.67 12.35 15.29
N ARG A 17 2.54 11.23 14.57
CA ARG A 17 2.13 9.91 15.09
C ARG A 17 3.33 8.99 15.40
N GLY A 18 4.56 9.51 15.30
CA GLY A 18 5.79 8.77 15.62
C GLY A 18 6.40 7.97 14.46
N TYR A 19 5.91 8.14 13.24
CA TYR A 19 6.50 7.51 12.06
C TYR A 19 7.79 8.20 11.60
N ILE A 20 8.72 7.40 11.12
CA ILE A 20 9.79 7.86 10.22
C ILE A 20 9.28 7.70 8.78
N VAL A 21 9.32 8.78 8.01
CA VAL A 21 8.89 8.79 6.59
C VAL A 21 10.11 8.85 5.70
N ALA A 22 10.28 7.82 4.87
CA ALA A 22 11.34 7.75 3.86
C ALA A 22 10.75 7.90 2.46
N HIS A 23 11.11 8.99 1.79
CA HIS A 23 10.78 9.21 0.37
C HIS A 23 11.89 8.63 -0.50
N VAL A 24 11.59 7.55 -1.21
CA VAL A 24 12.55 6.92 -2.13
C VAL A 24 12.64 7.72 -3.44
N ALA A 25 13.84 7.78 -4.02
CA ALA A 25 14.05 8.48 -5.28
C ALA A 25 13.31 7.79 -6.44
N SER A 26 12.77 8.58 -7.36
CA SER A 26 12.24 8.06 -8.62
C SER A 26 13.41 7.61 -9.49
N VAL A 27 13.38 6.34 -9.89
CA VAL A 27 14.32 5.71 -10.82
C VAL A 27 13.51 4.88 -11.82
N PRO A 28 14.04 4.59 -13.02
CA PRO A 28 13.36 3.71 -13.96
C PRO A 28 13.00 2.36 -13.32
N LEU A 29 11.73 1.96 -13.46
CA LEU A 29 11.26 0.69 -12.89
C LEU A 29 11.92 -0.50 -13.57
N GLY A 30 12.33 -1.47 -12.75
CA GLY A 30 12.94 -2.72 -13.16
C GLY A 30 13.33 -3.55 -11.94
N LEU A 31 13.62 -4.83 -12.15
CA LEU A 31 13.92 -5.77 -11.06
C LEU A 31 15.07 -5.28 -10.17
N ARG A 32 16.16 -4.81 -10.77
CA ARG A 32 17.30 -4.27 -10.03
C ARG A 32 16.90 -3.08 -9.14
N ALA A 33 16.06 -2.18 -9.65
CA ALA A 33 15.61 -1.03 -8.86
C ALA A 33 14.73 -1.50 -7.68
N LEU A 34 13.87 -2.49 -7.89
CA LEU A 34 13.06 -3.09 -6.82
C LEU A 34 13.94 -3.77 -5.76
N GLU A 35 14.94 -4.55 -6.17
CA GLU A 35 15.91 -5.17 -5.24
C GLU A 35 16.67 -4.11 -4.43
N GLU A 36 17.13 -3.04 -5.07
CA GLU A 36 17.80 -1.93 -4.39
C GLU A 36 16.83 -1.23 -3.40
N MET A 37 15.58 -0.98 -3.80
CA MET A 37 14.56 -0.37 -2.93
C MET A 37 14.15 -1.26 -1.75
N ALA A 38 14.13 -2.58 -1.93
CA ALA A 38 13.83 -3.54 -0.88
C ALA A 38 14.84 -3.46 0.29
N THR A 39 16.06 -2.96 0.06
CA THR A 39 17.08 -2.79 1.11
C THR A 39 16.85 -1.56 1.99
N ILE A 40 16.04 -0.59 1.56
CA ILE A 40 15.90 0.71 2.22
C ILE A 40 15.42 0.61 3.68
N PRO A 41 14.40 -0.21 4.03
CA PRO A 41 14.00 -0.35 5.43
C PRO A 41 15.15 -0.83 6.32
N ALA A 42 15.92 -1.81 5.89
CA ALA A 42 17.08 -2.31 6.65
C ALA A 42 18.12 -1.21 6.87
N GLN A 43 18.42 -0.41 5.83
CA GLN A 43 19.33 0.74 5.95
C GLN A 43 18.83 1.79 6.95
N ILE A 44 17.51 1.98 7.07
CA ILE A 44 16.93 2.92 8.04
C ILE A 44 17.01 2.35 9.46
N THR A 45 16.68 1.06 9.63
CA THR A 45 16.77 0.35 10.91
C THR A 45 18.20 0.30 11.46
N ASP A 46 19.21 0.28 10.59
CA ASP A 46 20.62 0.36 11.00
C ASP A 46 20.99 1.72 11.63
N ILE A 47 20.21 2.77 11.38
CA ILE A 47 20.48 4.14 11.83
C ILE A 47 19.54 4.55 12.97
N TRP A 48 18.29 4.10 12.94
CA TRP A 48 17.22 4.50 13.86
C TRP A 48 16.63 3.26 14.55
N CYS A 49 16.16 3.41 15.79
CA CYS A 49 15.42 2.36 16.49
C CYS A 49 14.01 2.22 15.89
N ILE A 50 13.90 1.46 14.79
CA ILE A 50 12.64 1.17 14.11
C ILE A 50 12.02 -0.09 14.73
N ASP A 51 10.72 -0.04 14.97
CA ASP A 51 9.93 -1.26 15.16
C ASP A 51 9.74 -1.93 13.80
N GLU A 52 10.57 -2.94 13.51
CA GLU A 52 10.54 -3.69 12.24
C GLU A 52 9.20 -4.41 11.99
N SER A 53 8.38 -4.57 13.03
CA SER A 53 7.04 -5.13 12.91
C SER A 53 6.01 -4.11 12.38
N ARG A 54 6.42 -2.84 12.19
CA ARG A 54 5.61 -1.70 11.73
C ARG A 54 6.22 -1.00 10.51
N VAL A 55 6.63 -1.78 9.52
CA VAL A 55 7.10 -1.26 8.22
C VAL A 55 5.95 -1.28 7.23
N TYR A 56 5.65 -0.12 6.61
CA TYR A 56 4.51 0.05 5.71
C TYR A 56 4.94 0.73 4.42
N TYR A 57 4.40 0.29 3.27
CA TYR A 57 4.68 0.91 1.97
C TYR A 57 3.46 1.57 1.37
N THR A 58 3.65 2.75 0.81
CA THR A 58 2.63 3.49 0.10
C THR A 58 3.28 4.35 -0.97
N GLY A 59 2.52 4.63 -2.03
CA GLY A 59 3.01 5.39 -3.17
C GLY A 59 1.93 5.46 -4.24
N HIS A 60 2.17 6.32 -5.23
CA HIS A 60 1.21 6.61 -6.28
C HIS A 60 1.79 6.29 -7.65
N SER A 61 0.98 5.80 -8.59
CA SER A 61 1.42 5.45 -9.94
C SER A 61 2.57 4.45 -9.87
N ASP A 62 3.74 4.75 -10.44
CA ASP A 62 4.96 3.95 -10.29
C ASP A 62 5.32 3.64 -8.82
N GLY A 63 5.11 4.58 -7.89
CA GLY A 63 5.32 4.33 -6.46
C GLY A 63 4.29 3.37 -5.87
N GLY A 64 3.06 3.36 -6.41
CA GLY A 64 2.04 2.38 -6.07
C GLY A 64 2.41 1.00 -6.60
N THR A 65 2.89 0.93 -7.84
CA THR A 65 3.45 -0.29 -8.46
C THR A 65 4.58 -0.85 -7.63
N VAL A 66 5.55 -0.04 -7.21
CA VAL A 66 6.66 -0.46 -6.33
C VAL A 66 6.15 -0.99 -5.00
N SER A 67 5.22 -0.27 -4.35
CA SER A 67 4.66 -0.66 -3.05
C SER A 67 4.00 -2.03 -3.12
N ASN A 68 3.24 -2.31 -4.18
CA ASN A 68 2.61 -3.61 -4.40
C ASN A 68 3.62 -4.68 -4.81
N ALA A 69 4.53 -4.37 -5.73
CA ALA A 69 5.54 -5.31 -6.22
C ALA A 69 6.43 -5.84 -5.11
N LEU A 70 6.92 -4.96 -4.21
CA LEU A 70 7.74 -5.36 -3.07
C LEU A 70 6.99 -6.21 -2.03
N ALA A 71 5.67 -6.22 -2.05
CA ALA A 71 4.86 -7.07 -1.17
C ALA A 71 4.58 -8.46 -1.76
N VAL A 72 4.72 -8.64 -3.08
CA VAL A 72 4.45 -9.92 -3.77
C VAL A 72 5.69 -10.59 -4.36
N LEU A 73 6.79 -9.86 -4.50
CA LEU A 73 8.07 -10.41 -4.95
C LEU A 73 8.74 -11.19 -3.82
N GLU A 74 9.18 -12.40 -4.14
CA GLU A 74 10.06 -13.18 -3.27
C GLU A 74 11.48 -12.61 -3.33
N VAL A 75 11.79 -11.69 -2.41
CA VAL A 75 13.14 -11.17 -2.19
C VAL A 75 13.69 -11.72 -0.87
N GLU A 76 15.01 -11.90 -0.76
CA GLU A 76 15.69 -12.34 0.47
C GLU A 76 15.76 -11.22 1.54
N LEU A 77 14.69 -10.44 1.69
CA LEU A 77 14.59 -9.33 2.64
C LEU A 77 13.18 -9.29 3.25
N PRO A 78 13.04 -8.86 4.52
CA PRO A 78 11.72 -8.67 5.13
C PRO A 78 10.88 -7.67 4.31
N GLY A 79 9.72 -8.12 3.85
CA GLY A 79 8.74 -7.29 3.15
C GLY A 79 7.96 -6.37 4.09
N PRO A 80 7.06 -5.53 3.54
CA PRO A 80 6.21 -4.67 4.36
C PRO A 80 5.21 -5.49 5.16
N THR A 81 4.84 -4.98 6.33
CA THR A 81 3.79 -5.57 7.18
C THR A 81 2.39 -5.12 6.78
N ALA A 82 2.25 -4.03 6.02
CA ALA A 82 1.04 -3.63 5.32
C ALA A 82 1.38 -2.67 4.17
N ILE A 83 0.46 -2.56 3.20
CA ILE A 83 0.62 -1.63 2.07
C ILE A 83 -0.62 -0.80 1.82
N ALA A 84 -0.43 0.40 1.28
CA ALA A 84 -1.51 1.26 0.80
C ALA A 84 -1.19 1.86 -0.59
N PRO A 85 -1.08 1.06 -1.66
CA PRO A 85 -0.73 1.55 -2.99
C PRO A 85 -1.89 2.35 -3.62
N SER A 86 -1.54 3.38 -4.39
CA SER A 86 -2.48 4.21 -5.12
C SER A 86 -2.21 4.17 -6.62
N ALA A 87 -3.29 4.07 -7.43
CA ALA A 87 -3.27 4.26 -8.88
C ALA A 87 -2.13 3.51 -9.59
N MET A 88 -1.86 2.27 -9.17
CA MET A 88 -0.70 1.53 -9.68
C MET A 88 -0.92 0.97 -11.08
N GLY A 89 0.20 0.75 -11.78
CA GLY A 89 0.25 0.20 -13.13
C GLY A 89 0.28 -1.33 -13.20
N MET A 90 -0.23 -2.03 -12.20
CA MET A 90 -0.40 -3.49 -12.20
C MET A 90 -1.88 -3.83 -12.19
N ARG A 91 -2.31 -4.72 -13.08
CA ARG A 91 -3.70 -5.19 -13.18
C ARG A 91 -3.86 -6.63 -12.69
N GLY A 92 -5.09 -7.13 -12.60
CA GLY A 92 -5.37 -8.47 -12.08
C GLY A 92 -4.64 -9.59 -12.85
N GLU A 93 -4.48 -9.43 -14.16
CA GLU A 93 -3.73 -10.38 -15.00
C GLU A 93 -2.25 -10.45 -14.60
N ASP A 94 -1.60 -9.31 -14.32
CA ASP A 94 -0.20 -9.30 -13.88
C ASP A 94 -0.08 -10.00 -12.52
N MET A 95 -1.02 -9.70 -11.61
CA MET A 95 -1.06 -10.32 -10.27
C MET A 95 -1.23 -11.84 -10.32
N SER A 96 -1.94 -12.37 -11.34
CA SER A 96 -2.16 -13.81 -11.50
C SER A 96 -0.88 -14.63 -11.70
N THR A 97 0.24 -13.97 -12.03
CA THR A 97 1.55 -14.60 -12.21
C THR A 97 2.29 -14.82 -10.89
N TYR A 98 1.87 -14.16 -9.80
CA TYR A 98 2.49 -14.25 -8.48
C TYR A 98 1.79 -15.30 -7.61
N ALA A 99 2.58 -16.00 -6.78
CA ALA A 99 2.03 -16.77 -5.67
C ALA A 99 1.45 -15.81 -4.63
N CYS A 100 0.42 -16.24 -3.89
CA CYS A 100 -0.08 -15.46 -2.77
C CYS A 100 1.00 -15.36 -1.68
N PRO A 101 1.42 -14.15 -1.27
CA PRO A 101 2.31 -13.99 -0.14
C PRO A 101 1.59 -14.34 1.17
N ALA A 102 2.32 -14.27 2.28
CA ALA A 102 1.69 -14.33 3.60
C ALA A 102 0.62 -13.23 3.71
N PRO A 103 -0.56 -13.51 4.31
CA PRO A 103 -1.61 -12.51 4.41
C PRO A 103 -1.15 -11.26 5.16
N ILE A 104 -1.33 -10.10 4.54
CA ILE A 104 -1.03 -8.79 5.12
C ILE A 104 -2.20 -7.82 4.92
N PRO A 105 -2.35 -6.80 5.76
CA PRO A 105 -3.27 -5.70 5.51
C PRO A 105 -2.92 -4.91 4.24
N VAL A 106 -3.93 -4.65 3.42
CA VAL A 106 -3.82 -3.94 2.13
C VAL A 106 -4.96 -2.93 1.99
N MET A 107 -4.63 -1.67 1.72
CA MET A 107 -5.58 -0.63 1.30
C MET A 107 -5.25 -0.17 -0.12
N LEU A 108 -5.97 -0.68 -1.11
CA LEU A 108 -5.82 -0.22 -2.48
C LEU A 108 -6.64 1.04 -2.72
N MET A 109 -6.03 2.06 -3.31
CA MET A 109 -6.69 3.32 -3.61
C MET A 109 -6.63 3.62 -5.10
N HIS A 110 -7.76 4.03 -5.69
CA HIS A 110 -7.81 4.34 -7.12
C HIS A 110 -8.88 5.40 -7.41
N ASN A 111 -8.53 6.44 -8.16
CA ASN A 111 -9.51 7.47 -8.50
C ASN A 111 -10.50 6.98 -9.56
N GLU A 112 -11.78 7.31 -9.41
CA GLU A 112 -12.85 6.89 -10.34
C GLU A 112 -12.59 7.36 -11.79
N GLY A 113 -11.95 8.51 -11.98
CA GLY A 113 -11.64 9.09 -13.28
C GLY A 113 -10.21 8.82 -13.76
N ASP A 114 -9.54 7.81 -13.21
CA ASP A 114 -8.24 7.37 -13.70
C ASP A 114 -8.38 6.69 -15.08
N GLY A 115 -8.15 7.45 -16.14
CA GLY A 115 -8.11 6.94 -17.51
C GLY A 115 -6.78 6.31 -17.90
N HIS A 116 -5.76 6.35 -17.04
CA HIS A 116 -4.45 5.76 -17.31
C HIS A 116 -4.44 4.26 -16.97
N PHE A 117 -5.06 3.89 -15.85
CA PHE A 117 -5.14 2.51 -15.35
C PHE A 117 -6.58 2.05 -15.04
N PRO A 118 -7.49 2.07 -16.03
CA PRO A 118 -8.90 1.80 -15.81
C PRO A 118 -9.13 0.38 -15.26
N GLY A 119 -9.79 0.28 -14.10
CA GLY A 119 -10.17 -0.99 -13.47
C GLY A 119 -9.06 -1.69 -12.67
N PHE A 120 -7.81 -1.26 -12.79
CA PHE A 120 -6.65 -1.98 -12.24
C PHE A 120 -6.73 -2.08 -10.71
N GLY A 121 -7.12 -0.99 -10.03
CA GLY A 121 -7.22 -0.99 -8.57
C GLY A 121 -8.22 -2.01 -8.01
N GLU A 122 -9.37 -2.16 -8.67
CA GLU A 122 -10.41 -3.09 -8.25
C GLU A 122 -9.96 -4.54 -8.45
N GLU A 123 -9.46 -4.86 -9.65
CA GLU A 123 -8.98 -6.20 -9.99
C GLU A 123 -7.88 -6.69 -9.04
N VAL A 124 -6.96 -5.79 -8.65
CA VAL A 124 -5.89 -6.14 -7.72
C VAL A 124 -6.38 -6.19 -6.27
N ALA A 125 -7.38 -5.40 -5.88
CA ALA A 125 -8.02 -5.55 -4.57
C ALA A 125 -8.72 -6.90 -4.44
N GLU A 126 -9.41 -7.36 -5.49
CA GLU A 126 -9.99 -8.71 -5.50
C GLU A 126 -8.91 -9.79 -5.41
N TRP A 127 -7.76 -9.61 -6.09
CA TRP A 127 -6.64 -10.55 -5.98
C TRP A 127 -6.10 -10.61 -4.55
N TRP A 128 -5.86 -9.47 -3.90
CA TRP A 128 -5.42 -9.41 -2.52
C TRP A 128 -6.46 -9.99 -1.56
N ALA A 129 -7.75 -9.73 -1.79
CA ALA A 129 -8.82 -10.33 -0.99
C ALA A 129 -8.79 -11.86 -1.07
N ARG A 130 -8.54 -12.44 -2.24
CA ARG A 130 -8.35 -13.89 -2.38
C ARG A 130 -7.12 -14.39 -1.66
N CYS A 131 -5.97 -13.71 -1.79
CA CYS A 131 -4.74 -14.10 -1.08
C CYS A 131 -4.84 -13.98 0.43
N ASN A 132 -5.55 -12.96 0.91
CA ASN A 132 -5.89 -12.77 2.32
C ASN A 132 -7.05 -13.66 2.80
N ARG A 133 -7.65 -14.46 1.90
CA ARG A 133 -8.76 -15.37 2.18
C ARG A 133 -9.98 -14.67 2.79
N CYS A 134 -10.31 -13.50 2.28
CA CYS A 134 -11.45 -12.72 2.71
C CYS A 134 -12.76 -13.23 2.08
N GLY A 135 -13.86 -12.93 2.74
CA GLY A 135 -15.22 -13.02 2.24
C GLY A 135 -15.62 -11.83 1.33
N PRO A 136 -16.92 -11.65 1.07
CA PRO A 136 -17.42 -10.63 0.14
C PRO A 136 -17.19 -9.20 0.67
N PRO A 137 -17.13 -8.19 -0.22
CA PRO A 137 -16.95 -6.81 0.19
C PRO A 137 -18.24 -6.19 0.77
N VAL A 138 -18.06 -5.32 1.76
CA VAL A 138 -19.09 -4.43 2.32
C VAL A 138 -18.57 -3.01 2.37
N ALA A 139 -19.45 -2.01 2.53
CA ALA A 139 -19.00 -0.64 2.77
C ALA A 139 -18.18 -0.56 4.08
N SER A 140 -17.02 0.08 4.04
CA SER A 140 -16.20 0.27 5.24
C SER A 140 -16.88 1.23 6.21
N ALA A 141 -16.93 0.86 7.49
CA ALA A 141 -17.43 1.72 8.56
C ALA A 141 -16.40 2.78 9.00
N GLU A 142 -15.12 2.57 8.65
CA GLU A 142 -13.99 3.32 9.21
C GLU A 142 -13.29 4.22 8.18
N HIS A 143 -13.33 3.82 6.90
CA HIS A 143 -12.66 4.52 5.82
C HIS A 143 -13.66 4.98 4.77
N ALA A 144 -13.80 6.30 4.62
CA ALA A 144 -14.78 6.90 3.73
C ALA A 144 -14.52 6.50 2.27
N ALA A 145 -15.60 6.22 1.53
CA ALA A 145 -15.55 5.79 0.13
C ALA A 145 -14.67 4.55 -0.12
N CYS A 146 -14.55 3.69 0.89
CA CYS A 146 -13.92 2.39 0.78
C CYS A 146 -14.93 1.27 0.95
N ILE A 147 -14.70 0.17 0.23
CA ILE A 147 -15.24 -1.14 0.57
C ILE A 147 -14.17 -1.94 1.31
N GLU A 148 -14.59 -2.76 2.26
CA GLU A 148 -13.76 -3.70 3.01
C GLU A 148 -14.22 -5.13 2.70
N TYR A 149 -13.28 -5.99 2.31
CA TYR A 149 -13.52 -7.42 2.20
C TYR A 149 -13.47 -8.01 3.61
N VAL A 150 -14.58 -8.57 4.09
CA VAL A 150 -14.72 -9.03 5.48
C VAL A 150 -14.13 -10.41 5.69
N ASP A 151 -14.05 -10.88 6.93
CA ASP A 151 -13.69 -12.27 7.28
C ASP A 151 -12.35 -12.76 6.71
N CYS A 152 -11.38 -11.86 6.55
CA CYS A 152 -10.02 -12.19 6.13
C CYS A 152 -9.31 -13.08 7.17
N ALA A 153 -8.32 -13.86 6.73
CA ALA A 153 -7.55 -14.72 7.61
C ALA A 153 -6.57 -13.93 8.50
N ALA A 154 -6.37 -14.43 9.72
CA ALA A 154 -5.47 -13.84 10.73
C ALA A 154 -5.80 -12.36 10.98
N SER A 155 -4.79 -11.48 11.00
CA SER A 155 -4.94 -10.03 11.14
C SER A 155 -4.95 -9.29 9.79
N ALA A 156 -5.07 -10.02 8.67
CA ALA A 156 -5.10 -9.40 7.36
C ALA A 156 -6.39 -8.60 7.15
N LYS A 157 -6.32 -7.62 6.26
CA LYS A 157 -7.43 -6.76 5.82
C LYS A 157 -7.25 -6.47 4.35
N THR A 158 -8.33 -6.39 3.60
CA THR A 158 -8.27 -5.87 2.23
C THR A 158 -9.34 -4.80 2.07
N LEU A 159 -8.92 -3.58 1.76
CA LEU A 159 -9.79 -2.46 1.44
C LEU A 159 -9.56 -2.02 0.01
N PHE A 160 -10.63 -1.60 -0.65
CA PHE A 160 -10.57 -0.88 -1.91
C PHE A 160 -11.28 0.46 -1.76
N CYS A 161 -10.53 1.53 -1.95
CA CYS A 161 -10.94 2.91 -1.74
C CYS A 161 -10.96 3.66 -3.07
N GLN A 162 -12.03 4.41 -3.30
CA GLN A 162 -12.17 5.25 -4.46
C GLN A 162 -12.41 6.70 -4.09
N ALA A 163 -11.78 7.60 -4.83
CA ALA A 163 -12.00 9.03 -4.72
C ALA A 163 -12.31 9.63 -6.08
N LYS A 164 -12.93 10.82 -6.06
CA LYS A 164 -13.11 11.61 -7.28
C LYS A 164 -11.77 12.18 -7.71
N GLY A 165 -11.47 12.13 -9.00
CA GLY A 165 -10.23 12.68 -9.55
C GLY A 165 -9.77 11.90 -10.77
N ASN A 166 -8.61 12.26 -11.29
CA ASN A 166 -7.93 11.51 -12.35
C ASN A 166 -6.59 10.95 -11.83
N HIS A 167 -5.82 10.33 -12.71
CA HIS A 167 -4.52 9.74 -12.38
C HIS A 167 -3.53 10.73 -11.75
N ALA A 168 -3.65 12.04 -11.97
CA ALA A 168 -2.66 13.02 -11.51
C ALA A 168 -2.83 13.44 -10.05
N TYR A 169 -3.74 12.84 -9.29
CA TYR A 169 -4.06 13.23 -7.92
C TYR A 169 -3.96 12.06 -6.95
N TRP A 170 -3.40 12.33 -5.78
CA TRP A 170 -3.42 11.41 -4.65
C TRP A 170 -4.87 11.24 -4.13
N PRO A 171 -5.42 10.02 -4.12
CA PRO A 171 -6.64 9.72 -3.36
C PRO A 171 -6.32 9.70 -1.86
N GLY A 172 -7.15 10.32 -1.03
CA GLY A 172 -7.27 9.83 0.35
C GLY A 172 -6.67 10.66 1.48
N LEU A 173 -6.90 11.96 1.53
CA LEU A 173 -6.96 12.57 2.87
C LEU A 173 -8.18 12.01 3.65
N GLU A 174 -9.25 11.74 2.93
CA GLU A 174 -10.51 11.16 3.38
C GLU A 174 -10.44 9.65 3.67
N HIS A 175 -9.48 8.93 3.07
CA HIS A 175 -9.31 7.49 3.29
C HIS A 175 -8.49 7.17 4.55
N ASP A 176 -7.82 8.17 5.15
CA ASP A 176 -7.02 8.03 6.38
C ASP A 176 -6.03 6.84 6.36
N VAL A 177 -5.09 6.88 5.41
CA VAL A 177 -4.04 5.86 5.26
C VAL A 177 -3.22 5.66 6.54
N LEU A 178 -2.98 6.74 7.29
CA LEU A 178 -2.25 6.64 8.55
C LEU A 178 -3.08 5.96 9.64
N GLY A 179 -4.39 6.26 9.73
CA GLY A 179 -5.31 5.55 10.62
C GLY A 179 -5.43 4.06 10.28
N PHE A 180 -5.37 3.71 8.99
CA PHE A 180 -5.28 2.33 8.56
C PHE A 180 -4.02 1.65 9.10
N PHE A 181 -2.86 2.29 9.00
CA PHE A 181 -1.61 1.73 9.54
C PHE A 181 -1.59 1.67 11.08
N ASP A 182 -2.13 2.66 11.77
CA ASP A 182 -2.13 2.72 13.24
C ASP A 182 -2.94 1.58 13.86
N LYS A 183 -4.12 1.26 13.31
CA LYS A 183 -4.97 0.17 13.85
C LYS A 183 -4.30 -1.20 13.81
N LEU A 184 -3.35 -1.40 12.90
CA LEU A 184 -2.57 -2.64 12.81
C LEU A 184 -1.51 -2.76 13.90
N SER A 185 -1.15 -1.63 14.53
CA SER A 185 -0.23 -1.57 15.66
C SER A 185 -0.94 -1.81 17.00
N GLU A 186 -2.22 -1.45 17.12
CA GLU A 186 -3.02 -1.65 18.34
C GLU A 186 -3.62 -3.06 18.45
N ALA A 187 -3.82 -3.76 17.32
CA ALA A 187 -4.43 -5.08 17.28
C ALA A 187 -3.47 -6.25 17.60
N ARG A 188 -2.22 -5.97 18.01
CA ARG A 188 -1.26 -7.00 18.40
C ARG A 188 -1.14 -7.09 19.93
N PRO A 189 -1.27 -8.30 20.52
CA PRO A 189 -1.15 -8.51 21.97
C PRO A 189 0.27 -8.28 22.49
#